data_AF-A0A520I5V5-F1
#
_entry.id   AF-A0A520I5V5-F1
#
_cell.length_a   1.000
_cell.length_b   1.000
_cell.length_c   1.000
_cell.angle_alpha   90.00
_cell.angle_beta   90.00
_cell.angle_gamma   90.00
#
_symmetry.space_group_name_H-M   'P 1'
#
loop_
_entity.id
_entity.type
_entity.pdbx_description
1 polymer ?
#
loop_
_entity_poly.entity_id
_entity_poly.type
_entity_poly.pdbx_seq_one_letter_code
_entity_poly.pdbx_strand_id
1 'polypeptide(L)'
;MPSAAIPTAHAGAPPQTRGNGLAVLLLAISAFVIVTTEFIIVGLLPGLARDLDISVAAAGQLVTLFAFTVMLAGPFLTAMLSHF
;
A
#
# COMPACT_ATOMS: atom_id res chain seq x y z
N MET A 1 -33.66 39.90 -32.38
CA MET A 1 -32.63 38.86 -32.59
C MET A 1 -31.38 39.57 -33.06
N PRO A 2 -30.16 39.42 -32.50
CA PRO A 2 -29.61 38.45 -31.54
C PRO A 2 -29.09 39.20 -30.26
N SER A 3 -28.38 38.69 -29.26
CA SER A 3 -27.47 37.57 -29.14
C SER A 3 -27.42 37.13 -27.68
N ALA A 4 -27.66 35.84 -27.45
CA ALA A 4 -27.43 35.19 -26.16
C ALA A 4 -25.92 35.20 -25.86
N ALA A 5 -25.51 35.76 -24.73
CA ALA A 5 -24.17 35.55 -24.18
C ALA A 5 -24.25 34.53 -23.03
N ILE A 6 -24.11 33.26 -23.39
CA ILE A 6 -23.65 32.17 -22.51
C ILE A 6 -22.47 31.54 -23.28
N PRO A 7 -21.44 30.94 -22.69
CA PRO A 7 -20.85 31.05 -21.35
C PRO A 7 -19.34 31.38 -21.45
N THR A 8 -18.77 32.20 -20.58
CA THR A 8 -17.30 32.13 -20.38
C THR A 8 -17.03 30.97 -19.43
N ALA A 9 -16.85 29.79 -20.01
CA ALA A 9 -16.35 28.62 -19.31
C ALA A 9 -15.13 29.02 -18.47
N HIS A 10 -15.20 28.80 -17.16
CA HIS A 10 -14.00 28.75 -16.33
C HIS A 10 -13.17 27.59 -16.86
N ALA A 11 -12.19 27.91 -17.70
CA ALA A 11 -11.18 26.98 -18.15
C ALA A 11 -10.59 26.30 -16.91
N GLY A 12 -10.83 24.99 -16.78
CA GLY A 12 -10.26 24.19 -15.71
C GLY A 12 -8.74 24.30 -15.79
N ALA A 13 -8.14 25.03 -14.85
CA ALA A 13 -6.70 25.04 -14.70
C ALA A 13 -6.25 23.60 -14.41
N PRO A 14 -5.30 23.04 -15.19
CA PRO A 14 -4.78 21.71 -14.87
C PRO A 14 -4.14 21.75 -13.47
N PRO A 15 -4.35 20.73 -12.63
CA PRO A 15 -3.74 20.66 -11.32
C PRO A 15 -2.22 20.66 -11.50
N GLN A 16 -1.57 21.74 -11.07
CA GLN A 16 -0.12 21.85 -11.06
C GLN A 16 0.41 21.04 -9.87
N THR A 17 0.56 19.73 -10.05
CA THR A 17 1.30 18.87 -9.11
C THR A 17 2.77 19.28 -9.18
N ARG A 18 3.19 20.22 -8.32
CA ARG A 18 4.62 20.49 -8.10
C ARG A 18 5.24 19.17 -7.67
N GLY A 19 6.05 18.59 -8.56
CA GLY A 19 6.67 17.29 -8.34
C GLY A 19 7.64 17.36 -7.16
N ASN A 20 7.19 16.93 -5.99
CA ASN A 20 8.07 16.70 -4.85
C ASN A 20 8.86 15.41 -5.10
N GLY A 21 9.96 15.51 -5.87
CA GLY A 21 10.82 14.35 -6.21
C GLY A 21 11.31 13.59 -4.98
N LEU A 22 11.53 14.29 -3.86
CA LEU A 22 11.85 13.68 -2.57
C LEU A 22 10.71 12.79 -2.03
N ALA A 23 9.45 13.21 -2.16
CA ALA A 23 8.31 12.41 -1.71
C ALA A 23 8.16 11.12 -2.53
N VAL A 24 8.38 11.20 -3.85
CA VAL A 24 8.36 10.02 -4.73
C VAL A 24 9.52 9.08 -4.41
N LEU A 25 10.72 9.61 -4.15
CA LEU A 25 11.87 8.80 -3.75
C LEU A 25 11.62 8.08 -2.42
N LEU A 26 11.09 8.79 -1.42
CA LEU A 26 10.72 8.20 -0.14
C LEU A 26 9.66 7.12 -0.32
N LEU A 27 8.62 7.39 -1.11
CA LEU A 27 7.58 6.41 -1.41
C LEU A 27 8.16 5.18 -2.14
N ALA A 28 9.08 5.39 -3.08
CA ALA A 28 9.73 4.30 -3.81
C ALA A 28 10.60 3.43 -2.87
N ILE A 29 11.38 4.04 -1.97
CA ILE A 29 12.16 3.31 -0.96
C ILE A 29 11.23 2.55 -0.03
N SER A 30 10.17 3.18 0.47
CA SER A 30 9.18 2.51 1.34
C SER A 30 8.54 1.33 0.64
N ALA A 31 8.06 1.49 -0.60
CA ALA A 31 7.47 0.41 -1.39
C ALA A 31 8.48 -0.71 -1.63
N PHE A 32 9.72 -0.39 -1.98
CA PHE A 32 10.79 -1.38 -2.17
C PHE A 32 11.07 -2.18 -0.90
N VAL A 33 11.18 -1.51 0.25
CA VAL A 33 11.41 -2.16 1.54
C VAL A 33 10.24 -3.07 1.90
N ILE A 34 9.00 -2.61 1.77
CA ILE A 34 7.80 -3.43 2.02
C ILE A 34 7.84 -4.69 1.17
N VAL A 35 8.01 -4.54 -0.14
CA VAL A 35 8.06 -5.67 -1.07
C VAL A 35 9.20 -6.64 -0.75
N THR A 36 10.37 -6.12 -0.39
CA THR A 36 11.52 -6.94 0.02
C THR A 36 11.19 -7.76 1.27
N THR A 37 10.53 -7.16 2.27
CA THR A 37 10.14 -7.87 3.49
C THR A 37 9.11 -8.98 3.23
N GLU A 38 8.21 -8.80 2.27
CA GLU A 38 7.24 -9.84 1.88
C GLU A 38 7.91 -11.01 1.17
N PHE A 39 8.91 -10.76 0.32
CA PHE A 39 9.63 -11.81 -0.40
C PHE A 39 10.62 -12.60 0.47
N ILE A 40 11.23 -11.96 1.48
CA ILE A 40 12.17 -12.64 2.39
C ILE A 40 11.54 -13.86 3.07
N ILE A 41 10.26 -13.78 3.42
CA ILE A 41 9.53 -14.85 4.11
C ILE A 41 9.59 -16.17 3.33
N VAL A 42 9.49 -16.14 2.00
CA VAL A 42 9.53 -17.34 1.15
C VAL A 42 10.85 -18.11 1.31
N GLY A 43 11.97 -17.38 1.44
CA GLY A 43 13.28 -17.99 1.68
C GLY A 43 13.47 -18.51 3.12
N LEU A 44 12.75 -17.93 4.08
CA LEU A 44 12.82 -18.32 5.49
C LEU A 44 11.89 -19.49 5.84
N LEU A 45 10.80 -19.69 5.09
CA LEU A 45 9.81 -20.76 5.33
C LEU A 45 10.43 -22.15 5.57
N PRO A 46 11.39 -22.63 4.75
CA PRO A 46 12.02 -23.92 4.96
C PRO A 46 12.81 -24.02 6.27
N GLY A 47 13.45 -22.93 6.70
CA GLY A 47 14.15 -22.85 7.98
C GLY A 47 13.17 -22.89 9.15
N LEU A 48 12.13 -22.06 9.11
CA LEU A 48 11.07 -22.05 10.11
C LEU A 48 10.38 -23.41 10.25
N ALA A 49 10.09 -24.08 9.13
CA ALA A 49 9.50 -25.41 9.11
C ALA A 49 10.39 -26.45 9.81
N ARG A 50 11.71 -26.39 9.58
CA ARG A 50 12.69 -27.25 10.25
C ARG A 50 12.79 -26.96 11.75
N ASP A 51 12.85 -25.69 12.13
CA ASP A 51 13.02 -25.28 13.52
C ASP A 51 11.78 -25.60 14.38
N LEU A 52 10.60 -25.56 13.77
CA LEU A 52 9.32 -25.85 14.43
C LEU A 52 8.88 -27.32 14.27
N ASP A 53 9.64 -28.15 13.55
CA ASP A 53 9.31 -29.54 13.20
C ASP A 53 7.92 -29.69 12.54
N ILE A 54 7.57 -28.75 11.65
CA ILE A 54 6.31 -28.76 10.89
C ILE A 54 6.57 -28.80 9.38
N SER A 55 5.52 -29.07 8.60
CA SER A 55 5.61 -28.97 7.14
C SER A 55 5.73 -27.51 6.68
N VAL A 56 6.39 -27.28 5.55
CA VAL A 56 6.47 -25.96 4.89
C VAL A 56 5.07 -25.40 4.60
N ALA A 57 4.12 -26.27 4.25
CA ALA A 57 2.73 -25.88 4.03
C ALA A 57 2.09 -25.32 5.32
N ALA A 58 2.31 -25.96 6.47
CA ALA A 58 1.82 -25.48 7.76
C ALA A 58 2.48 -24.14 8.16
N ALA A 59 3.78 -23.99 7.94
CA ALA A 59 4.47 -22.71 8.14
C ALA A 59 3.87 -21.59 7.26
N GLY A 60 3.51 -21.91 6.00
CA GLY A 60 2.81 -20.97 5.11
C GLY A 60 1.41 -20.57 5.59
N GLN A 61 0.70 -21.45 6.30
CA GLN A 61 -0.60 -21.09 6.90
C GLN A 61 -0.45 -20.03 8.00
N LEU A 62 0.63 -20.07 8.79
CA LEU A 62 0.90 -19.03 9.80
C LEU A 62 1.07 -17.64 9.16
N VAL A 63 1.77 -17.58 8.04
CA VAL A 63 1.95 -16.34 7.25
C VAL A 63 0.61 -15.85 6.69
N THR A 64 -0.22 -16.78 6.20
CA THR A 64 -1.57 -16.46 5.68
C THR A 64 -2.46 -15.87 6.77
N LEU A 65 -2.44 -16.45 7.98
CA LEU A 65 -3.20 -15.94 9.12
C LEU A 65 -2.72 -14.56 9.58
N PHE A 66 -1.41 -14.33 9.55
CA PHE A 66 -0.82 -12.99 9.76
C PHE A 66 -1.34 -11.99 8.72
N ALA A 67 -1.25 -12.31 7.42
CA ALA A 67 -1.72 -11.44 6.36
C ALA A 67 -3.22 -11.13 6.49
N PHE A 68 -4.04 -12.12 6.85
CA PHE A 68 -5.46 -11.93 7.12
C PHE A 68 -5.70 -10.97 8.30
N THR A 69 -4.93 -11.10 9.38
CA THR A 69 -5.01 -10.21 10.54
C THR A 69 -4.64 -8.78 10.16
N VAL A 70 -3.58 -8.58 9.37
CA VAL A 70 -3.16 -7.25 8.88
C VAL A 70 -4.20 -6.66 7.93
N MET A 71 -4.75 -7.46 7.02
CA MET A 71 -5.83 -7.06 6.12
C MET A 71 -7.03 -6.52 6.90
N LEU A 72 -7.40 -7.17 8.00
CA LEU A 72 -8.48 -6.69 8.87
C LEU A 72 -8.06 -5.46 9.67
N ALA A 73 -6.86 -5.43 10.24
CA ALA A 73 -6.41 -4.32 11.08
C ALA A 73 -6.17 -3.01 10.29
N GLY A 74 -5.72 -3.10 9.03
CA GLY A 74 -5.34 -1.96 8.21
C GLY A 74 -6.43 -0.88 8.08
N PRO A 75 -7.63 -1.21 7.56
CA PRO A 75 -8.73 -0.25 7.44
C PRO A 75 -9.13 0.37 8.77
N PHE A 76 -9.15 -0.41 9.86
CA PHE A 76 -9.51 0.07 11.18
C PHE A 76 -8.48 1.06 11.74
N LEU A 77 -7.19 0.74 11.60
CA LEU A 77 -6.11 1.60 12.05
C LEU A 77 -6.06 2.89 11.23
N THR A 78 -6.21 2.80 9.90
CA THR A 78 -6.31 3.99 9.03
C THR A 78 -7.51 4.86 9.42
N ALA A 79 -8.68 4.26 9.68
CA ALA A 79 -9.86 5.01 10.12
C ALA A 79 -9.59 5.76 11.44
N MET A 80 -8.99 5.10 12.44
CA MET A 80 -8.61 5.73 13.71
C MET A 80 -7.61 6.89 13.52
N LEU A 81 -6.59 6.71 12.68
CA LEU A 81 -5.56 7.74 12.48
C LEU A 81 -6.06 8.91 11.63
N SER A 82 -6.98 8.67 10.69
CA SER A 82 -7.52 9.70 9.80
C SER A 82 -8.45 10.71 10.50
N HIS A 83 -8.89 10.40 11.72
CA HIS A 83 -9.79 11.25 12.51
C HIS A 83 -9.03 12.22 13.45
N PHE A 84 -7.68 12.20 13.42
CA PHE A 84 -6.79 13.18 14.05
C PHE A 84 -6.21 14.14 13.01
#